data_AF-A0A840C5C1-F1
#
_entry.id   AF-A0A840C5C1-F1
#
_cell.length_a   1.000
_cell.length_b   1.000
_cell.length_c   1.000
_cell.angle_alpha   90.00
_cell.angle_beta   90.00
_cell.angle_gamma   90.00
#
_symmetry.space_group_name_H-M   'P 1'
#
loop_
_entity.id
_entity.type
_entity.pdbx_description
1 polymer ?
#
loop_
_entity_poly.entity_id
_entity_poly.type
_entity_poly.pdbx_seq_one_letter_code
_entity_poly.pdbx_strand_id
1 'polypeptide(L)' 'MPKFKVQLQQYVEQVAEIEVEAPDHEEARRLALLRAESAEWQPGDDAYSADAYSVLDEHGRLVWER' A
#
# COMPACT_ATOMS: atom_id res chain seq x y z
N MET A 1 10.15 -4.05 -14.51
CA MET A 1 10.39 -3.31 -13.25
C MET A 1 10.00 -4.23 -12.10
N PRO A 2 10.62 -4.13 -10.91
CA PRO A 2 10.22 -4.97 -9.78
C PRO A 2 8.76 -4.70 -9.39
N LYS A 3 8.10 -5.74 -8.89
CA LYS A 3 6.72 -5.68 -8.41
C LYS A 3 6.73 -5.48 -6.90
N PHE A 4 5.80 -4.65 -6.42
CA PHE A 4 5.58 -4.41 -5.02
C PHE A 4 4.10 -4.55 -4.71
N LYS A 5 3.80 -5.05 -3.51
CA LYS A 5 2.49 -4.98 -2.90
C LYS A 5 2.54 -3.91 -1.83
N VAL A 6 1.76 -2.85 -2.01
CA VAL A 6 1.65 -1.75 -1.05
C VAL A 6 0.35 -1.92 -0.28
N GLN A 7 0.44 -1.93 1.05
CA GLN A 7 -0.73 -1.98 1.90
C GLN A 7 -1.07 -0.56 2.36
N LEU A 8 -2.32 -0.17 2.10
CA LEU A 8 -2.90 1.11 2.46
C LEU A 8 -3.90 0.92 3.60
N GLN A 9 -4.06 1.94 4.42
CA GLN A 9 -5.04 2.00 5.49
C GLN A 9 -5.76 3.35 5.41
N GLN A 10 -7.08 3.38 5.55
CA GLN A 10 -7.88 4.60 5.64
C GLN A 10 -9.05 4.39 6.59
N TYR A 11 -9.53 5.48 7.21
CA TYR A 11 -10.62 5.44 8.19
C TYR A 11 -10.39 4.44 9.33
N VAL A 12 -11.14 4.63 10.41
CA VAL A 12 -11.14 3.70 11.53
C VAL A 12 -11.72 2.42 10.91
N GLU A 13 -10.87 1.43 10.63
CA GLU A 13 -11.22 0.10 10.11
C GLU A 13 -11.22 -0.16 8.58
N GLN A 14 -10.38 0.47 7.74
CA GLN A 14 -10.24 0.01 6.33
C GLN A 14 -8.80 -0.16 5.85
N VAL A 15 -8.54 -1.27 5.16
CA VAL A 15 -7.27 -1.58 4.48
C VAL A 15 -7.48 -1.91 3.02
N ALA A 16 -6.48 -1.63 2.19
CA ALA A 16 -6.44 -2.05 0.79
C ALA A 16 -5.04 -2.54 0.43
N GLU A 17 -4.96 -3.43 -0.56
CA GLU A 17 -3.69 -3.86 -1.14
C GLU A 17 -3.63 -3.43 -2.61
N ILE A 18 -2.53 -2.79 -3.00
CA ILE A 18 -2.31 -2.38 -4.39
C ILE A 18 -0.99 -2.97 -4.88
N GLU A 19 -1.06 -3.70 -5.98
CA GLU A 19 0.12 -4.14 -6.71
C GLU A 19 0.58 -3.07 -7.70
N VAL A 20 1.87 -2.74 -7.66
CA VAL A 20 2.50 -1.74 -8.53
C VAL A 20 3.85 -2.22 -9.04
N GLU A 21 4.19 -1.85 -10.26
CA GLU A 21 5.54 -1.97 -10.80
C GLU A 21 6.26 -0.63 -10.63
N ALA A 22 7.40 -0.63 -9.93
CA ALA A 22 8.15 0.57 -9.57
C ALA A 22 9.66 0.28 -9.57
N PRO A 23 10.56 1.27 -9.70
CA PRO A 23 12.00 1.05 -9.56
C PRO A 23 12.42 0.75 -8.11
N ASP A 24 11.68 1.26 -7.12
CA ASP A 24 11.95 1.11 -5.69
C ASP A 24 10.66 1.24 -4.86
N HIS A 25 10.78 0.97 -3.56
CA HIS A 25 9.69 1.06 -2.58
C HIS A 25 9.11 2.47 -2.39
N GLU A 26 9.88 3.55 -2.61
CA GLU A 26 9.39 4.92 -2.46
C GLU A 26 8.45 5.28 -3.61
N GLU A 27 8.85 4.95 -4.83
CA GLU A 27 8.02 5.14 -6.02
C GLU A 27 6.81 4.19 -6.01
N ALA A 28 6.97 2.96 -5.50
CA ALA A 28 5.84 2.05 -5.27
C ALA A 28 4.78 2.68 -4.34
N ARG A 29 5.22 3.25 -3.21
CA ARG A 29 4.34 3.95 -2.26
C ARG A 29 3.62 5.11 -2.92
N ARG A 30 4.34 5.95 -3.68
CA ARG A 30 3.77 7.10 -4.40
C ARG A 30 2.71 6.65 -5.40
N LEU A 31 2.99 5.62 -6.20
CA LEU A 31 2.07 5.08 -7.21
C LEU A 31 0.83 4.45 -6.57
N ALA A 32 0.98 3.75 -5.45
CA ALA A 32 -0.14 3.18 -4.71
C ALA A 32 -1.06 4.25 -4.14
N LEU A 33 -0.51 5.31 -3.52
CA LEU A 33 -1.31 6.43 -3.00
C LEU A 33 -2.09 7.16 -4.10
N LEU A 34 -1.54 7.30 -5.30
CA LEU A 34 -2.27 7.85 -6.45
C LEU A 34 -3.44 6.97 -6.93
N ARG A 35 -3.43 5.68 -6.59
CA ARG A 35 -4.48 4.71 -6.94
C ARG A 35 -5.44 4.43 -5.78
N ALA A 36 -5.23 5.04 -4.61
CA ALA A 36 -5.99 4.79 -3.39
C ALA A 36 -7.51 5.00 -3.56
N GLU A 37 -7.91 5.98 -4.37
CA GLU A 37 -9.33 6.27 -4.66
C GLU A 37 -10.03 5.13 -5.42
N SER A 38 -9.27 4.34 -6.19
CA SER A 38 -9.76 3.20 -6.96
C SER A 38 -9.53 1.85 -6.26
N ALA A 39 -9.01 1.85 -5.04
CA ALA A 39 -8.66 0.63 -4.33
C ALA A 39 -9.90 -0.09 -3.79
N GLU A 40 -9.83 -1.43 -3.75
CA GLU A 40 -10.84 -2.24 -3.07
C GLU A 40 -10.53 -2.28 -1.58
N TRP A 41 -11.30 -1.53 -0.81
CA TRP A 41 -11.15 -1.43 0.64
C TRP A 41 -11.87 -2.57 1.35
N GLN A 42 -11.18 -3.21 2.28
CA GLN A 42 -11.67 -4.26 3.15
C GLN A 42 -11.68 -3.78 4.60
N PRO A 43 -12.53 -4.36 5.48
CA PRO A 43 -12.45 -4.10 6.91
C PRO A 43 -11.03 -4.35 7.42
N GLY A 44 -10.49 -3.41 8.17
CA GLY A 44 -9.13 -3.43 8.71
C GLY A 44 -9.07 -2.81 10.10
N ASP A 45 -7.87 -2.44 10.56
CA ASP A 45 -7.65 -1.73 11.83
C ASP A 45 -7.58 -0.20 11.62
N ASP A 46 -7.48 0.57 12.71
CA ASP A 46 -7.78 2.00 12.79
C ASP A 46 -6.78 2.98 12.12
N ALA A 47 -7.19 3.74 11.11
CA ALA A 47 -6.47 4.92 10.58
C ALA A 47 -7.36 6.16 10.43
N TYR A 48 -6.79 7.36 10.33
CA TYR A 48 -7.57 8.60 10.15
C TYR A 48 -7.57 9.12 8.70
N SER A 49 -6.69 8.60 7.83
CA SER A 49 -6.50 9.02 6.44
C SER A 49 -5.90 7.88 5.62
N ALA A 50 -6.15 7.87 4.30
CA ALA A 50 -5.49 6.94 3.38
C ALA A 50 -3.96 7.14 3.40
N ASP A 51 -3.25 6.21 4.02
CA ASP A 51 -1.79 6.21 4.12
C ASP A 51 -1.26 4.81 3.81
N ALA A 52 -0.05 4.74 3.27
CA ALA A 52 0.63 3.47 3.12
C ALA A 52 1.30 3.11 4.44
N TYR A 53 1.04 1.92 4.95
CA TYR A 53 1.62 1.45 6.21
C TYR A 53 2.68 0.36 6.01
N SER A 54 2.66 -0.33 4.86
CA SER A 54 3.71 -1.29 4.51
C SER A 54 3.93 -1.40 3.01
N VAL A 55 5.14 -1.82 2.63
CA VAL A 55 5.49 -2.22 1.26
C VAL A 55 6.20 -3.57 1.31
N LEU A 56 5.68 -4.52 0.54
CA LEU A 56 6.23 -5.86 0.36
C LEU A 56 6.82 -5.97 -1.05
N ASP A 57 7.96 -6.63 -1.18
CA ASP A 57 8.52 -6.96 -2.49
C ASP A 57 7.79 -8.15 -3.15
N GLU A 58 8.23 -8.52 -4.37
CA GLU A 58 7.66 -9.63 -5.14
C GLU A 58 7.73 -11.00 -4.45
N HIS A 59 8.58 -11.15 -3.42
CA HIS A 59 8.71 -12.36 -2.63
C HIS A 59 7.91 -12.29 -1.31
N GLY A 60 7.13 -11.22 -1.11
CA GLY A 60 6.38 -10.99 0.12
C GLY A 60 7.26 -10.58 1.30
N ARG A 61 8.49 -10.09 1.06
CA ARG A 61 9.37 -9.59 2.12
C ARG A 61 9.06 -8.12 2.37
N LEU A 62 8.94 -7.76 3.64
CA LEU A 62 8.76 -6.38 4.07
C LEU A 62 10.02 -5.57 3.73
N VAL A 63 9.86 -4.54 2.89
CA VAL A 63 10.94 -3.62 2.52
C VAL A 63 10.77 -2.24 3.14
N TRP A 64 9.59 -1.93 3.66
CA TRP A 64 9.28 -0.69 4.35
C TRP A 64 8.01 -0.81 5.20
N GLU A 65 7.96 -0.15 6.36
CA GLU A 65 6.79 -0.02 7.23
C GLU A 65 6.78 1.33 7.95
N ARG A 66 5.61 1.74 8.47
CA ARG A 66 5.40 2.96 9.26
C ARG A 66 4.68 2.67 10.57
#